data_AF-A0A956Y2T8-F1
#
_entry.id   AF-A0A956Y2T8-F1
#
_cell.length_a   1.000
_cell.length_b   1.000
_cell.length_c   1.000
_cell.angle_alpha   90.00
_cell.angle_beta   90.00
_cell.angle_gamma   90.00
#
_symmetry.space_group_name_H-M   'P 1'
#
loop_
_entity.id
_entity.type
_entity.pdbx_description
1 polymer ?
#
loop_
_entity_poly.entity_id
_entity_poly.type
_entity_poly.pdbx_seq_one_letter_code
_entity_poly.pdbx_strand_id
1 'polypeptide(L)'
;HYFIYDLGAKQHLGQFLAEHVPGDWAIPWQGKVKAQGWMSVRAGITAVETHDNLSDMLRGCVNYSGDVDTVATIALAAASCSKEVENNLPQHLILSLENGTYGREYITRLDRELMALVKSDE
;
A
#
# COMPACT_ATOMS: atom_id res chain seq x y z
N HIS A 1 7.11 -2.99 5.79
CA HIS A 1 8.38 -3.71 6.05
C HIS A 1 8.96 -4.36 4.81
N TYR A 2 8.24 -5.25 4.12
CA TYR A 2 8.75 -5.97 2.93
C TYR A 2 9.52 -5.06 1.95
N PHE A 3 8.93 -3.95 1.53
CA PHE A 3 9.58 -2.99 0.62
C PHE A 3 10.62 -2.08 1.29
N ILE A 4 10.36 -1.65 2.53
CA ILE A 4 11.29 -0.80 3.30
C ILE A 4 12.66 -1.49 3.47
N TYR A 5 12.66 -2.81 3.67
CA TYR A 5 13.87 -3.62 3.85
C TYR A 5 14.29 -4.39 2.59
N ASP A 6 13.70 -4.08 1.43
CA ASP A 6 14.08 -4.68 0.14
C ASP A 6 14.11 -6.21 0.14
N LEU A 7 13.12 -6.85 0.79
CA LEU A 7 13.10 -8.30 1.02
C LEU A 7 12.77 -9.12 -0.24
N GLY A 8 12.43 -8.46 -1.35
CA GLY A 8 12.18 -9.10 -2.63
C GLY A 8 11.32 -8.24 -3.56
N ALA A 9 11.12 -8.74 -4.78
CA ALA A 9 10.31 -8.09 -5.80
C ALA A 9 8.82 -8.02 -5.41
N LYS A 10 8.09 -7.02 -5.90
CA LYS A 10 6.66 -6.81 -5.58
C LYS A 10 5.81 -8.01 -5.92
N GLN A 11 6.13 -8.71 -7.01
CA GLN A 11 5.41 -9.89 -7.48
C GLN A 11 5.48 -11.10 -6.51
N HIS A 12 6.36 -11.05 -5.51
CA HIS A 12 6.47 -12.10 -4.49
C HIS A 12 5.88 -11.67 -3.14
N LEU A 13 5.23 -10.49 -3.05
CA LEU A 13 4.67 -9.98 -1.80
C LEU A 13 3.64 -10.95 -1.19
N GLY A 14 2.70 -11.44 -1.99
CA GLY A 14 1.68 -12.39 -1.53
C GLY A 14 2.29 -13.71 -1.05
N GLN A 15 3.32 -14.21 -1.74
CA GLN A 15 4.04 -15.41 -1.33
C GLN A 15 4.78 -15.21 0.00
N PHE A 16 5.52 -14.10 0.12
CA PHE A 16 6.23 -13.76 1.36
C PHE A 16 5.27 -13.73 2.56
N LEU A 17 4.09 -13.15 2.40
CA LEU A 17 3.09 -13.11 3.46
C LEU A 17 2.55 -14.50 3.82
N ALA A 18 2.36 -15.39 2.84
CA ALA A 18 1.91 -16.77 3.07
C ALA A 18 2.90 -17.61 3.89
N GLU A 19 4.20 -17.27 3.85
CA GLU A 19 5.24 -17.93 4.65
C GLU A 19 5.20 -17.49 6.13
N HIS A 20 4.62 -16.32 6.43
CA HIS A 20 4.63 -15.72 7.78
C HIS A 20 3.26 -15.76 8.47
N VAL A 21 2.18 -15.70 7.71
CA VAL A 21 0.81 -15.62 8.24
C VAL A 21 -0.09 -16.58 7.44
N PRO A 22 -0.82 -17.49 8.10
CA PRO A 22 -1.76 -18.37 7.41
C PRO A 22 -2.81 -17.59 6.62
N GLY A 23 -3.01 -17.94 5.34
CA GLY A 23 -4.04 -17.36 4.48
C GLY A 23 -3.73 -17.45 3.00
N ASP A 24 -4.73 -17.15 2.17
CA ASP A 24 -4.64 -17.20 0.71
C ASP A 24 -4.05 -15.90 0.12
N TRP A 25 -2.93 -15.43 0.66
CA TRP A 25 -2.36 -14.12 0.32
C TRP A 25 -1.77 -14.05 -1.08
N ALA A 26 -1.27 -15.16 -1.61
CA ALA A 26 -0.71 -15.28 -2.96
C ALA A 26 -1.76 -15.52 -4.06
N ILE A 27 -3.04 -15.64 -3.69
CA ILE A 27 -4.12 -15.80 -4.67
C ILE A 27 -4.70 -14.41 -4.98
N PRO A 28 -4.74 -13.98 -6.25
CA PRO A 28 -5.32 -12.68 -6.60
C PRO A 28 -6.77 -12.52 -6.13
N TRP A 29 -7.12 -11.31 -5.71
CA TRP A 29 -8.48 -10.92 -5.36
C TRP A 29 -9.31 -10.62 -6.60
N GLN A 30 -10.58 -11.01 -6.59
CA GLN A 30 -11.54 -10.64 -7.62
C GLN A 30 -12.88 -10.26 -7.01
N GLY A 31 -13.51 -9.22 -7.57
CA GLY A 31 -14.83 -8.76 -7.18
C GLY A 31 -14.85 -7.82 -5.97
N LYS A 32 -16.04 -7.68 -5.39
CA LYS A 32 -16.34 -6.66 -4.37
C LYS A 32 -15.71 -6.95 -3.02
N VAL A 33 -15.01 -5.95 -2.46
CA VAL A 33 -14.47 -6.01 -1.09
C VAL A 33 -15.59 -5.74 -0.09
N LYS A 34 -15.71 -6.61 0.93
CA LYS A 34 -16.70 -6.48 2.02
C LYS A 34 -15.94 -6.19 3.33
N ALA A 35 -16.67 -6.07 4.42
CA ALA A 35 -16.16 -5.65 5.73
C ALA A 35 -15.15 -6.62 6.41
N GLN A 36 -14.78 -7.75 5.79
CA GLN A 36 -13.81 -8.65 6.38
C GLN A 36 -12.40 -8.17 6.07
N GLY A 37 -11.59 -7.85 7.08
CA GLY A 37 -10.27 -7.25 6.89
C GLY A 37 -9.32 -8.06 5.98
N TRP A 38 -9.41 -9.40 5.99
CA TRP A 38 -8.61 -10.25 5.10
C TRP A 38 -8.91 -10.00 3.61
N MET A 39 -10.15 -9.59 3.27
CA MET A 39 -10.51 -9.23 1.90
C MET A 39 -9.77 -7.95 1.48
N SER A 40 -9.74 -6.94 2.35
CA SER A 40 -9.05 -5.68 2.07
C SER A 40 -7.53 -5.87 1.94
N VAL A 41 -6.93 -6.72 2.78
CA VAL A 41 -5.52 -7.10 2.68
C VAL A 41 -5.23 -7.81 1.36
N ARG A 42 -6.01 -8.83 1.01
CA ARG A 42 -5.79 -9.61 -0.22
C ARG A 42 -6.01 -8.78 -1.49
N ALA A 43 -7.03 -7.90 -1.49
CA ALA A 43 -7.24 -6.93 -2.56
C ALA A 43 -6.08 -5.91 -2.64
N GLY A 44 -5.54 -5.49 -1.50
CA GLY A 44 -4.38 -4.61 -1.43
C GLY A 44 -3.12 -5.25 -2.05
N ILE A 45 -2.81 -6.50 -1.66
CA ILE A 45 -1.71 -7.28 -2.25
C ILE A 45 -1.87 -7.38 -3.76
N THR A 46 -3.09 -7.73 -4.21
CA THR A 46 -3.41 -7.84 -5.65
C THR A 46 -3.16 -6.52 -6.38
N ALA A 47 -3.58 -5.40 -5.80
CA ALA A 47 -3.37 -4.08 -6.40
C ALA A 47 -1.87 -3.73 -6.51
N VAL A 48 -1.08 -4.05 -5.48
CA VAL A 48 0.38 -3.85 -5.46
C VAL A 48 1.07 -4.68 -6.54
N GLU A 49 0.73 -5.96 -6.64
CA GLU A 49 1.33 -6.86 -7.63
C GLU A 49 0.94 -6.49 -9.07
N THR A 50 -0.24 -5.92 -9.28
CA THR A 50 -0.79 -5.64 -10.62
C THR A 50 -0.34 -4.30 -11.22
N HIS A 51 -0.03 -3.30 -10.41
CA HIS A 51 0.25 -1.93 -10.91
C HIS A 51 1.67 -1.48 -10.57
N ASP A 52 2.25 -0.66 -11.45
CA ASP A 52 3.63 -0.16 -11.33
C ASP A 52 3.68 1.32 -10.95
N ASN A 53 2.52 1.94 -10.71
CA ASN A 53 2.43 3.33 -10.25
C ASN A 53 1.23 3.53 -9.31
N LEU A 54 1.34 4.49 -8.40
CA LEU A 54 0.32 4.73 -7.38
C LEU A 54 -1.02 5.24 -7.94
N SER A 55 -1.00 5.99 -9.06
CA SER A 55 -2.23 6.52 -9.67
C SER A 55 -3.13 5.41 -10.20
N ASP A 56 -2.56 4.47 -10.96
CA ASP A 56 -3.31 3.34 -11.50
C ASP A 56 -3.66 2.34 -10.40
N MET A 57 -2.78 2.16 -9.41
CA MET A 57 -3.10 1.36 -8.22
C MET A 57 -4.32 1.90 -7.48
N LEU A 58 -4.39 3.22 -7.23
CA LEU A 58 -5.54 3.87 -6.59
C LEU A 58 -6.83 3.63 -7.39
N ARG A 59 -6.78 3.77 -8.71
CA ARG A 59 -7.92 3.47 -9.59
C ARG A 59 -8.34 2.00 -9.49
N GLY A 60 -7.37 1.09 -9.48
CA GLY A 60 -7.58 -0.34 -9.27
C GLY A 60 -8.30 -0.63 -7.95
N CYS A 61 -7.85 -0.01 -6.85
CA CYS A 61 -8.48 -0.13 -5.54
C CYS A 61 -9.94 0.34 -5.57
N VAL A 62 -10.22 1.52 -6.13
CA VAL A 62 -11.59 2.06 -6.26
C VAL A 62 -12.48 1.14 -7.10
N ASN A 63 -11.94 0.55 -8.16
CA ASN A 63 -12.68 -0.36 -9.04
C ASN A 63 -13.11 -1.67 -8.35
N TYR A 64 -12.48 -2.07 -7.24
CA TYR A 64 -12.99 -3.21 -6.47
C TYR A 64 -14.35 -2.95 -5.85
N SER A 65 -14.75 -1.68 -5.61
CA SER A 65 -15.97 -1.29 -4.90
C SER A 65 -16.08 -1.82 -3.46
N GLY A 66 -17.02 -1.26 -2.69
CA GLY A 66 -17.16 -1.61 -1.27
C GLY A 66 -16.19 -0.83 -0.39
N ASP A 67 -15.49 -1.53 0.51
CA ASP A 67 -14.52 -0.96 1.45
C ASP A 67 -13.17 -0.70 0.75
N VAL A 68 -13.17 0.27 -0.16
CA VAL A 68 -12.03 0.56 -1.05
C VAL A 68 -11.04 1.55 -0.43
N ASP A 69 -11.46 2.33 0.55
CA ASP A 69 -10.60 3.22 1.32
C ASP A 69 -9.60 2.42 2.16
N THR A 70 -10.04 1.32 2.80
CA THR A 70 -9.12 0.41 3.50
C THR A 70 -8.14 -0.25 2.53
N VAL A 71 -8.61 -0.70 1.36
CA VAL A 71 -7.75 -1.32 0.33
C VAL A 71 -6.70 -0.33 -0.17
N ALA A 72 -7.12 0.87 -0.55
CA ALA A 72 -6.21 1.91 -1.04
C ALA A 72 -5.20 2.32 0.04
N THR A 73 -5.65 2.45 1.30
CA THR A 73 -4.77 2.77 2.43
C THR A 73 -3.67 1.72 2.60
N ILE A 74 -4.01 0.43 2.54
CA ILE A 74 -3.02 -0.66 2.64
C ILE A 74 -2.09 -0.68 1.42
N ALA A 75 -2.65 -0.65 0.21
CA ALA A 75 -1.90 -0.81 -1.03
C ALA A 75 -0.92 0.35 -1.27
N LEU A 76 -1.40 1.59 -1.23
CA LEU A 76 -0.58 2.77 -1.52
C LEU A 76 0.50 2.97 -0.47
N ALA A 77 0.20 2.74 0.82
CA ALA A 77 1.17 2.89 1.89
C ALA A 77 2.32 1.88 1.78
N ALA A 78 2.02 0.63 1.39
CA ALA A 78 3.06 -0.37 1.16
C ALA A 78 3.85 -0.06 -0.12
N ALA A 79 3.15 0.21 -1.22
CA ALA A 79 3.74 0.41 -2.54
C ALA A 79 4.60 1.66 -2.63
N SER A 80 4.30 2.72 -1.88
CA SER A 80 5.09 3.96 -1.90
C SER A 80 6.52 3.78 -1.40
N CYS A 81 6.77 2.71 -0.64
CA CYS A 81 8.10 2.30 -0.19
C CYS A 81 8.83 1.39 -1.19
N SER A 82 8.19 0.96 -2.28
CA SER A 82 8.80 0.07 -3.26
C SER A 82 9.65 0.84 -4.27
N LYS A 83 10.81 0.29 -4.63
CA LYS A 83 11.66 0.79 -5.72
C LYS A 83 11.08 0.50 -7.11
N GLU A 84 10.14 -0.45 -7.20
CA GLU A 84 9.50 -0.87 -8.46
C GLU A 84 8.24 -0.07 -8.79
N VAL A 85 7.77 0.79 -7.86
CA VAL A 85 6.52 1.53 -8.01
C VAL A 85 6.78 3.02 -8.13
N GLU A 86 6.25 3.64 -9.19
CA GLU A 86 6.31 5.08 -9.38
C GLU A 86 5.35 5.82 -8.42
N ASN A 87 5.91 6.71 -7.60
CA ASN A 87 5.17 7.59 -6.71
C ASN A 87 4.56 8.80 -7.45
N ASN A 88 3.61 8.54 -8.35
CA ASN A 88 3.05 9.54 -9.28
C ASN A 88 1.64 10.06 -8.91
N LEU A 89 1.23 9.98 -7.63
CA LEU A 89 -0.10 10.44 -7.24
C LEU A 89 -0.32 11.90 -7.67
N PRO A 90 -1.50 12.25 -8.22
CA PRO A 90 -1.78 13.61 -8.63
C PRO A 90 -1.61 14.59 -7.47
N GLN A 91 -0.82 15.64 -7.69
CA GLN A 91 -0.45 16.59 -6.64
C GLN A 91 -1.66 17.22 -5.94
N HIS A 92 -2.79 17.39 -6.65
CA HIS A 92 -4.01 17.92 -6.06
C HIS A 92 -4.58 17.04 -4.95
N LEU A 93 -4.40 15.71 -5.00
CA LEU A 93 -4.84 14.79 -3.95
C LEU A 93 -4.01 14.95 -2.66
N ILE A 94 -2.77 15.38 -2.78
CA ILE A 94 -1.88 15.64 -1.63
C ILE A 94 -2.08 17.06 -1.12
N LEU A 95 -2.17 18.04 -2.02
CA LEU A 95 -2.27 19.44 -1.65
C LEU A 95 -3.61 19.81 -1.02
N SER A 96 -4.67 19.05 -1.30
CA SER A 96 -6.01 19.26 -0.73
C SER A 96 -6.28 18.51 0.58
N LEU A 97 -5.35 17.67 1.05
CA LEU A 97 -5.48 17.03 2.36
C LEU A 97 -5.57 18.08 3.46
N GLU A 98 -6.42 17.80 4.45
CA GLU A 98 -6.56 18.64 5.63
C GLU A 98 -5.21 18.88 6.31
N ASN A 99 -5.01 20.08 6.84
CA ASN A 99 -3.74 20.48 7.47
C ASN A 99 -3.97 21.01 8.89
N GLY A 100 -4.90 20.39 9.62
CA GLY A 100 -5.10 20.62 11.05
C GLY A 100 -4.00 19.96 11.90
N THR A 101 -4.21 19.87 13.22
CA THR A 101 -3.23 19.37 14.20
C THR A 101 -2.56 18.04 13.82
N TYR A 102 -3.31 17.12 13.21
CA TYR A 102 -2.84 15.80 12.75
C TYR A 102 -2.97 15.61 11.23
N GLY A 103 -3.02 16.71 10.49
CA GLY A 103 -3.18 16.71 9.04
C GLY A 103 -1.89 16.44 8.27
N ARG A 104 -1.88 16.82 6.99
CA ARG A 104 -0.80 16.53 6.03
C ARG A 104 0.60 16.80 6.55
N GLU A 105 0.89 17.99 7.07
CA GLU A 105 2.24 18.32 7.53
C GLU A 105 2.67 17.50 8.75
N TYR A 106 1.74 17.20 9.65
CA TYR A 106 2.00 16.31 10.78
C TYR A 106 2.39 14.92 10.28
N ILE A 107 1.61 14.35 9.35
CA ILE A 107 1.87 13.02 8.79
C ILE A 107 3.19 13.01 8.01
N THR A 108 3.47 14.00 7.17
CA THR A 108 4.75 14.11 6.44
C THR A 108 5.95 14.24 7.37
N ARG A 109 5.82 14.92 8.51
CA ARG A 109 6.90 15.01 9.50
C ARG A 109 7.09 13.66 10.20
N LEU A 110 5.99 13.04 10.66
CA LEU A 110 6.03 11.75 11.34
C LEU A 110 6.61 10.64 10.44
N ASP A 111 6.22 10.61 9.17
CA ASP A 111 6.76 9.68 8.17
C ASP A 111 8.29 9.81 8.05
N ARG A 112 8.81 11.04 7.91
CA ARG A 112 10.26 11.29 7.88
C ARG A 112 10.97 10.87 9.16
N GLU A 113 10.38 11.14 10.33
CA GLU A 113 10.94 10.75 11.62
C GLU A 113 11.00 9.23 11.77
N LEU A 114 9.95 8.51 11.34
CA LEU A 114 9.91 7.04 11.37
C LEU A 114 10.88 6.43 10.36
N MET A 115 10.94 6.96 9.14
CA MET A 115 11.86 6.47 8.11
C MET A 115 13.33 6.71 8.48
N ALA A 116 13.64 7.74 9.26
CA ALA A 116 14.99 7.96 9.80
C ALA A 116 15.43 6.88 10.82
N LEU A 117 14.50 6.09 11.37
CA LEU A 117 14.80 4.98 12.27
C LEU A 117 15.04 3.65 11.54
N VAL A 118 14.73 3.58 10.24
CA VAL A 118 14.98 2.40 9.42
C VAL A 118 16.50 2.25 9.27
N LYS A 119 17.06 1.21 9.88
CA LYS A 119 18.46 0.86 9.69
C LYS A 119 18.59 0.18 8.33
N SER A 120 19.52 0.68 7.51
CA SER A 120 20.04 -0.08 6.39
C SER A 120 21.05 -1.08 6.96
N ASP A 121 20.89 -2.36 6.67
CA ASP A 121 21.96 -3.32 6.95
C ASP A 121 23.16 -2.92 6.06
N GLU A 122 24.28 -2.53 6.71
CA GLU A 122 25.60 -2.36 6.07
C GLU A 122 26.20 -3.72 5.70
#